data_AF-E9CLD0-F1
#
_entry.id   AF-E9CLD0-F1
#
_cell.length_a   1.000
_cell.length_b   1.000
_cell.length_c   1.000
_cell.angle_alpha   90.00
_cell.angle_beta   90.00
_cell.angle_gamma   90.00
#
_symmetry.space_group_name_H-M   'P 1'
#
loop_
_entity.id
_entity.type
_entity.pdbx_description
1 polymer ?
#
loop_
_entity_poly.entity_id
_entity_poly.type
_entity_poly.pdbx_seq_one_letter_code
_entity_poly.pdbx_strand_id
1 'polypeptide(L)'
;MKLSSDSLCLSQRKSELASTIHSLAALPYLDVVDNTLFAIVKLRPEFTGSEPLLSFLLSQIDYPIEVGSRFKDNVVLFTQGWHNVEENLIWSQSHAKLMLPVPEECVSQHCYAVLKFTVFGASPARSVRVHFSVSGWNQNVRFSSTDLNEIAIPLGNASGRQEITLTVPEAISPEKLLGAPDSRELGIALQRIELSIK
;
A
#
# COMPACT_ATOMS: atom_id res chain seq x y z
N MET A 1 4.90 -8.21 -55.17
CA MET A 1 4.35 -7.70 -53.89
C MET A 1 5.10 -8.40 -52.76
N LYS A 2 6.09 -7.73 -52.17
CA LYS A 2 6.88 -8.29 -51.06
C LYS A 2 6.03 -8.22 -49.79
N LEU A 3 5.62 -9.38 -49.26
CA LEU A 3 5.06 -9.47 -47.92
C LEU A 3 6.20 -9.14 -46.94
N SER A 4 6.06 -8.01 -46.27
CA SER A 4 6.95 -7.58 -45.20
C SER A 4 6.88 -8.59 -44.05
N SER A 5 8.05 -9.06 -43.63
CA SER A 5 8.29 -10.14 -42.67
C SER A 5 8.11 -9.70 -41.22
N ASP A 6 6.92 -9.25 -40.83
CA ASP A 6 6.62 -8.79 -39.47
C ASP A 6 5.41 -9.48 -38.82
N SER A 7 5.09 -10.71 -39.24
CA SER A 7 4.18 -11.57 -38.48
C SER A 7 4.98 -12.41 -37.48
N LEU A 8 5.39 -11.82 -36.36
CA LEU A 8 5.79 -12.62 -35.21
C LEU A 8 4.68 -13.63 -34.89
N CYS A 9 5.00 -14.92 -35.01
CA CYS A 9 4.06 -16.00 -34.79
C CYS A 9 3.46 -15.86 -33.38
N LEU A 10 2.15 -16.03 -33.23
CA LEU A 10 1.44 -15.84 -31.95
C LEU A 10 2.05 -16.69 -30.82
N SER A 11 2.54 -17.89 -31.14
CA SER A 11 3.25 -18.75 -30.18
C SER A 11 4.55 -18.13 -29.69
N GLN A 12 5.28 -17.43 -30.55
CA GLN A 12 6.54 -16.77 -30.20
C GLN A 12 6.28 -15.56 -29.30
N ARG A 13 5.30 -14.71 -29.63
CA ARG A 13 4.88 -13.60 -28.76
C ARG A 13 4.37 -14.08 -27.40
N LYS A 14 3.67 -15.21 -27.38
CA LYS A 14 3.24 -15.82 -26.13
C LYS A 14 4.41 -16.34 -25.30
N SER A 15 5.42 -16.93 -25.93
CA SER A 15 6.60 -17.45 -25.23
C SER A 15 7.35 -16.36 -24.45
N GLU A 16 7.32 -15.13 -24.93
CA GLU A 16 7.88 -13.95 -24.24
C GLU A 16 7.13 -13.61 -22.94
N LEU A 17 5.87 -14.05 -22.80
CA LEU A 17 5.01 -13.83 -21.63
C LEU A 17 5.00 -15.03 -20.67
N ALA A 18 5.80 -16.08 -20.91
CA ALA A 18 5.74 -17.31 -20.13
C ALA A 18 5.97 -17.08 -18.63
N SER A 19 6.92 -16.22 -18.25
CA SER A 19 7.19 -15.88 -16.85
C SER A 19 6.02 -15.14 -16.20
N THR A 20 5.38 -14.23 -16.94
CA THR A 20 4.19 -13.51 -16.48
C THR A 20 3.01 -14.46 -16.27
N ILE A 21 2.74 -15.35 -17.24
CA ILE A 21 1.67 -16.35 -17.15
C ILE A 21 1.91 -17.27 -15.94
N HIS A 22 3.15 -17.71 -15.73
CA HIS A 22 3.52 -18.52 -14.57
C HIS A 22 3.30 -17.78 -13.25
N SER A 23 3.67 -16.50 -13.18
CA SER A 23 3.46 -15.67 -11.99
C SER A 23 1.97 -15.47 -11.69
N LEU A 24 1.14 -15.25 -12.72
CA LEU A 24 -0.31 -15.13 -12.57
C LEU A 24 -0.96 -16.45 -12.14
N ALA A 25 -0.47 -17.59 -12.63
CA ALA A 25 -0.97 -18.90 -12.26
C ALA A 25 -0.67 -19.28 -10.79
N ALA A 26 0.34 -18.65 -10.18
CA ALA A 26 0.66 -18.84 -8.77
C ALA A 26 -0.28 -18.07 -7.82
N LEU A 27 -1.08 -17.13 -8.33
CA LEU A 27 -1.97 -16.31 -7.51
C LEU A 27 -3.24 -17.10 -7.13
N PRO A 28 -3.57 -17.24 -5.83
CA PRO A 28 -4.64 -18.12 -5.36
C PRO A 28 -6.04 -17.64 -5.76
N TYR A 29 -6.18 -16.36 -6.10
CA TYR A 29 -7.44 -15.75 -6.53
C TYR A 29 -7.67 -15.78 -8.04
N LEU A 30 -6.70 -16.27 -8.82
CA LEU A 30 -6.82 -16.41 -10.26
C LEU A 30 -7.01 -17.87 -10.68
N ASP A 31 -7.70 -18.03 -11.80
CA ASP A 31 -7.73 -19.24 -12.61
C ASP A 31 -7.05 -18.92 -13.93
N VAL A 32 -6.02 -19.69 -14.28
CA VAL A 32 -5.21 -19.47 -15.49
C VAL A 32 -5.30 -20.71 -16.37
N VAL A 33 -5.99 -20.57 -17.50
CA VAL A 33 -6.09 -21.61 -18.53
C VAL A 33 -5.07 -21.30 -19.62
N ASP A 34 -4.04 -22.13 -19.72
CA ASP A 34 -2.89 -21.92 -20.60
C ASP A 34 -2.89 -22.88 -21.80
N ASN A 35 -3.14 -22.35 -23.01
CA ASN A 35 -3.24 -23.13 -24.25
C ASN A 35 -2.05 -22.89 -25.19
N THR A 36 -1.99 -23.42 -26.41
CA THR A 36 -0.82 -23.17 -27.28
C THR A 36 -0.68 -21.73 -27.78
N LEU A 37 -1.80 -21.01 -27.97
CA LEU A 37 -1.81 -19.70 -28.65
C LEU A 37 -2.09 -18.51 -27.73
N PHE A 38 -2.75 -18.74 -26.59
CA PHE A 38 -3.14 -17.71 -25.64
C PHE A 38 -3.22 -18.29 -24.23
N ALA A 39 -3.30 -17.41 -23.24
CA ALA A 39 -3.67 -17.74 -21.87
C ALA A 39 -4.94 -16.96 -21.52
N ILE A 40 -5.87 -17.58 -20.80
CA ILE A 40 -7.04 -16.92 -20.23
C ILE A 40 -6.82 -16.81 -18.74
N VAL A 41 -6.89 -15.60 -18.21
CA VAL A 41 -6.79 -15.31 -16.78
C VAL A 41 -8.15 -14.83 -16.30
N LYS A 42 -8.72 -15.52 -15.31
CA LYS A 42 -10.02 -15.18 -14.71
C LYS A 42 -9.86 -15.03 -13.21
N LEU A 43 -10.62 -14.10 -12.64
CA LEU A 43 -10.86 -14.11 -11.19
C LEU A 43 -11.70 -15.34 -10.86
N ARG A 44 -11.35 -16.08 -9.80
CA ARG A 44 -12.15 -17.25 -9.42
C ARG A 44 -13.54 -16.82 -8.94
N PRO A 45 -14.61 -17.61 -9.19
CA PRO A 45 -15.98 -17.23 -8.88
C PRO A 45 -16.20 -16.80 -7.41
N GLU A 46 -15.53 -17.44 -6.47
CA GLU A 46 -15.59 -17.12 -5.03
C GLU A 46 -15.06 -15.72 -4.68
N PHE A 47 -14.22 -15.14 -5.55
CA PHE A 47 -13.71 -13.78 -5.41
C PHE A 47 -14.46 -12.76 -6.26
N THR A 48 -15.57 -13.15 -6.91
CA THR A 48 -16.37 -12.23 -7.73
C THR A 48 -16.95 -11.10 -6.89
N GLY A 49 -16.69 -9.86 -7.29
CA GLY A 49 -17.03 -8.65 -6.53
C GLY A 49 -15.83 -8.09 -5.77
N SER A 50 -15.90 -6.82 -5.37
CA SER A 50 -14.77 -6.14 -4.71
C SER A 50 -14.54 -6.63 -3.28
N GLU A 51 -15.61 -6.93 -2.55
CA GLU A 51 -15.54 -7.25 -1.12
C GLU A 51 -14.90 -8.62 -0.81
N PRO A 52 -15.25 -9.74 -1.47
CA PRO A 52 -14.64 -11.04 -1.19
C PRO A 52 -13.13 -11.05 -1.48
N LEU A 53 -12.72 -10.48 -2.62
CA LEU A 53 -11.31 -10.35 -2.97
C LEU A 53 -10.56 -9.47 -1.98
N LEU A 54 -11.11 -8.30 -1.63
CA LEU A 54 -10.48 -7.40 -0.67
C LEU A 54 -10.33 -8.05 0.71
N SER A 55 -11.35 -8.77 1.16
CA SER A 55 -11.32 -9.47 2.45
C SER A 55 -10.28 -10.59 2.46
N PHE A 56 -10.16 -11.34 1.36
CA PHE A 56 -9.12 -12.34 1.17
C PHE A 56 -7.72 -11.72 1.17
N LEU A 57 -7.49 -10.65 0.39
CA LEU A 57 -6.19 -10.00 0.30
C LEU A 57 -5.76 -9.43 1.67
N LEU A 58 -6.69 -8.82 2.41
CA LEU A 58 -6.41 -8.32 3.77
C LEU A 58 -6.13 -9.45 4.77
N SER A 59 -6.75 -10.62 4.63
CA SER A 59 -6.50 -11.76 5.53
C SER A 59 -5.14 -12.42 5.33
N GLN A 60 -4.44 -12.11 4.23
CA GLN A 60 -3.07 -12.56 4.00
C GLN A 60 -2.01 -11.62 4.63
N ILE A 61 -2.44 -10.57 5.33
CA ILE A 61 -1.55 -9.55 5.88
C ILE A 61 -1.45 -9.72 7.39
N ASP A 62 -0.28 -10.15 7.83
CA ASP A 62 0.08 -10.27 9.24
C ASP A 62 0.86 -9.04 9.72
N TYR A 63 0.70 -8.71 11.00
CA TYR A 63 1.59 -7.76 11.69
C TYR A 63 2.86 -8.48 12.17
N PRO A 64 4.04 -7.83 12.16
CA PRO A 64 4.29 -6.47 11.71
C PRO A 64 4.29 -6.34 10.18
N ILE A 65 3.72 -5.24 9.70
CA ILE A 65 3.68 -4.90 8.28
C ILE A 65 4.92 -4.06 7.96
N GLU A 66 5.89 -4.63 7.24
CA GLU A 66 7.04 -3.87 6.72
C GLU A 66 6.72 -3.26 5.37
N VAL A 67 7.01 -1.98 5.16
CA VAL A 67 6.93 -1.41 3.81
C VAL A 67 8.23 -1.69 3.07
N GLY A 68 8.14 -2.18 1.82
CA GLY A 68 9.33 -2.33 0.98
C GLY A 68 9.11 -3.04 -0.34
N SER A 69 10.21 -3.29 -1.07
CA SER A 69 10.16 -3.83 -2.43
C SER A 69 9.59 -5.25 -2.57
N ARG A 70 9.68 -6.07 -1.50
CA ARG A 70 9.04 -7.39 -1.41
C ARG A 70 7.54 -7.32 -1.13
N PHE A 71 7.02 -6.13 -0.86
CA PHE A 71 5.64 -5.82 -0.44
C PHE A 71 4.77 -5.29 -1.60
N LYS A 72 5.22 -5.41 -2.85
CA LYS A 72 4.52 -4.90 -4.06
C LYS A 72 3.10 -5.46 -4.23
N ASP A 73 2.74 -6.54 -3.55
CA ASP A 73 1.44 -7.20 -3.68
C ASP A 73 0.39 -6.66 -2.68
N ASN A 74 0.79 -5.84 -1.70
CA ASN A 74 -0.12 -5.28 -0.68
C ASN A 74 -0.67 -3.90 -1.06
N VAL A 75 -0.95 -3.70 -2.35
CA VAL A 75 -1.59 -2.48 -2.92
C VAL A 75 -2.90 -2.16 -2.21
N VAL A 76 -3.57 -3.18 -1.65
CA VAL A 76 -4.85 -3.01 -0.92
C VAL A 76 -4.72 -2.18 0.35
N LEU A 77 -3.54 -2.08 0.96
CA LEU A 77 -3.33 -1.25 2.14
C LEU A 77 -3.35 0.24 1.80
N PHE A 78 -2.75 0.61 0.66
CA PHE A 78 -2.47 1.98 0.28
C PHE A 78 -3.53 2.52 -0.70
N THR A 79 -4.77 2.67 -0.22
CA THR A 79 -5.95 2.88 -1.08
C THR A 79 -5.98 4.22 -1.81
N GLN A 80 -5.48 5.29 -1.20
CA GLN A 80 -5.47 6.62 -1.81
C GLN A 80 -4.30 7.47 -1.30
N GLY A 81 -3.71 8.28 -2.18
CA GLY A 81 -2.81 9.36 -1.77
C GLY A 81 -1.41 8.90 -1.38
N TRP A 82 -0.95 7.78 -1.94
CA TRP A 82 0.39 7.25 -1.76
C TRP A 82 1.17 7.27 -3.07
N HIS A 83 2.47 7.47 -2.98
CA HIS A 83 3.40 7.32 -4.09
C HIS A 83 3.77 5.85 -4.29
N ASN A 84 4.64 5.57 -5.25
CA ASN A 84 5.18 4.23 -5.43
C ASN A 84 6.00 3.80 -4.21
N VAL A 85 5.88 2.51 -3.87
CA VAL A 85 6.70 1.86 -2.83
C VAL A 85 8.18 1.96 -3.21
N GLU A 86 8.99 2.43 -2.26
CA GLU A 86 10.45 2.48 -2.33
C GLU A 86 11.06 1.29 -1.58
N GLU A 87 12.39 1.24 -1.43
CA GLU A 87 13.08 0.05 -0.90
C GLU A 87 12.54 -0.41 0.46
N ASN A 88 12.26 0.54 1.35
CA ASN A 88 11.88 0.31 2.75
C ASN A 88 10.77 1.27 3.26
N LEU A 89 10.11 2.01 2.35
CA LEU A 89 9.13 3.01 2.73
C LEU A 89 8.14 3.30 1.61
N ILE A 90 7.07 4.02 1.95
CA ILE A 90 6.14 4.60 1.00
C ILE A 90 5.77 6.01 1.45
N TRP A 91 5.86 6.97 0.52
CA TRP A 91 5.51 8.35 0.79
C TRP A 91 4.01 8.60 0.61
N SER A 92 3.39 9.26 1.58
CA SER A 92 2.07 9.85 1.43
C SER A 92 2.15 11.18 0.69
N GLN A 93 1.04 11.59 0.07
CA GLN A 93 0.77 12.96 -0.34
C GLN A 93 0.22 13.76 0.87
N SER A 94 -0.28 14.99 0.64
CA SER A 94 -0.99 15.78 1.66
C SER A 94 -2.23 15.11 2.24
N HIS A 95 -2.87 14.21 1.50
CA HIS A 95 -4.03 13.44 1.96
C HIS A 95 -3.84 11.99 1.53
N ALA A 96 -3.95 11.07 2.48
CA ALA A 96 -3.81 9.65 2.21
C ALA A 96 -4.77 8.80 3.04
N LYS A 97 -5.07 7.60 2.53
CA LYS A 97 -5.93 6.61 3.19
C LYS A 97 -5.21 5.28 3.26
N LEU A 98 -5.20 4.70 4.46
CA LEU A 98 -4.56 3.45 4.78
C LEU A 98 -5.62 2.47 5.28
N MET A 99 -5.79 1.35 4.59
CA MET A 99 -6.70 0.29 5.00
C MET A 99 -5.90 -0.79 5.71
N LEU A 100 -6.17 -1.01 7.00
CA LEU A 100 -5.48 -2.03 7.79
C LEU A 100 -6.41 -3.19 8.11
N PRO A 101 -5.92 -4.44 8.12
CA PRO A 101 -6.65 -5.53 8.73
C PRO A 101 -6.76 -5.32 10.25
N VAL A 102 -7.89 -5.72 10.81
CA VAL A 102 -8.13 -5.78 12.25
C VAL A 102 -8.17 -7.27 12.64
N PRO A 103 -7.14 -7.77 13.34
CA PRO A 103 -7.09 -9.16 13.80
C PRO A 103 -8.29 -9.53 14.68
N GLU A 104 -8.71 -10.79 14.67
CA GLU A 104 -9.87 -11.26 15.43
C GLU A 104 -9.71 -11.05 16.94
N GLU A 105 -8.50 -11.15 17.48
CA GLU A 105 -8.22 -10.89 18.89
C GLU A 105 -8.59 -9.46 19.32
N CYS A 106 -8.53 -8.50 18.40
CA CYS A 106 -8.83 -7.09 18.63
C CYS A 106 -10.33 -6.79 18.76
N VAL A 107 -11.20 -7.77 18.50
CA VAL A 107 -12.64 -7.65 18.80
C VAL A 107 -12.86 -7.58 20.31
N SER A 108 -12.07 -8.33 21.07
CA SER A 108 -12.19 -8.50 22.53
C SER A 108 -11.16 -7.73 23.36
N GLN A 109 -10.12 -7.20 22.71
CA GLN A 109 -8.97 -6.54 23.35
C GLN A 109 -8.77 -5.14 22.79
N HIS A 110 -8.12 -4.25 23.55
CA HIS A 110 -7.83 -2.90 23.06
C HIS A 110 -6.55 -2.92 22.23
N CYS A 111 -6.73 -3.06 20.91
CA CYS A 111 -5.62 -3.05 19.97
C CYS A 111 -5.31 -1.65 19.43
N TYR A 112 -4.05 -1.44 19.11
CA TYR A 112 -3.54 -0.26 18.43
C TYR A 112 -2.63 -0.67 17.28
N ALA A 113 -2.80 -0.02 16.13
CA ALA A 113 -1.80 -0.01 15.07
C ALA A 113 -0.78 1.08 15.40
N VAL A 114 0.47 0.70 15.59
CA VAL A 114 1.59 1.61 15.83
C VAL A 114 2.29 1.86 14.51
N LEU A 115 2.03 3.02 13.91
CA LEU A 115 2.66 3.43 12.65
C LEU A 115 4.03 4.01 12.95
N LYS A 116 5.07 3.51 12.27
CA LYS A 116 6.43 4.05 12.33
C LYS A 116 6.77 4.75 11.02
N PHE A 117 7.09 6.03 11.11
CA PHE A 117 7.24 6.88 9.93
C PHE A 117 8.18 8.06 10.17
N THR A 118 8.68 8.64 9.09
CA THR A 118 9.35 9.95 9.10
C THR A 118 8.48 10.98 8.41
N VAL A 119 8.70 12.27 8.68
CA VAL A 119 8.00 13.37 7.98
C VAL A 119 8.95 14.14 7.09
N PHE A 120 8.46 14.60 5.94
CA PHE A 120 9.25 15.49 5.10
C PHE A 120 9.21 16.93 5.61
N GLY A 121 10.21 17.31 6.38
CA GLY A 121 10.48 18.68 6.82
C GLY A 121 11.96 18.99 6.59
N ALA A 122 12.28 20.05 5.87
CA ALA A 122 13.68 20.39 5.51
C ALA A 122 14.67 20.53 6.67
N SER A 123 14.22 20.58 7.93
CA SER A 123 15.09 20.62 9.10
C SER A 123 14.31 20.28 10.39
N PRO A 124 15.00 19.92 11.50
CA PRO A 124 14.37 19.79 12.81
C PRO A 124 13.69 21.08 13.31
N ALA A 125 14.03 22.25 12.75
CA ALA A 125 13.36 23.52 13.05
C ALA A 125 11.98 23.63 12.38
N ARG A 126 11.67 22.79 11.38
CA ARG A 126 10.38 22.75 10.69
C ARG A 126 9.65 21.45 11.04
N SER A 127 8.99 21.43 12.19
CA SER A 127 8.06 20.36 12.54
C SER A 127 6.88 20.32 11.56
N VAL A 128 6.45 19.14 11.18
CA VAL A 128 5.31 18.92 10.28
C VAL A 128 4.11 18.43 11.08
N ARG A 129 2.96 19.07 10.89
CA ARG A 129 1.69 18.67 11.46
C ARG A 129 1.09 17.52 10.65
N VAL A 130 0.71 16.46 11.34
CA VAL A 130 -0.03 15.33 10.77
C VAL A 130 -1.31 15.12 11.56
N HIS A 131 -2.41 15.06 10.83
CA HIS A 131 -3.72 14.69 11.36
C HIS A 131 -4.03 13.24 10.99
N PHE A 132 -4.35 12.45 12.01
CA PHE A 132 -4.80 11.07 11.85
C PHE A 132 -6.25 10.98 12.29
N SER A 133 -7.07 10.25 11.54
CA SER A 133 -8.46 10.02 11.92
C SER A 133 -8.96 8.64 11.52
N VAL A 134 -9.79 8.10 12.39
CA VAL A 134 -10.60 6.88 12.21
C VAL A 134 -11.99 7.16 12.76
N SER A 135 -12.95 6.26 12.56
CA SER A 135 -14.30 6.45 13.13
C SER A 135 -14.22 6.60 14.66
N GLY A 136 -14.69 7.72 15.19
CA GLY A 136 -14.73 7.98 16.63
C GLY A 136 -13.40 8.40 17.28
N TRP A 137 -12.30 8.48 16.53
CA TRP A 137 -11.01 8.93 17.06
C TRP A 137 -10.26 9.80 16.06
N ASN A 138 -9.61 10.85 16.56
CA ASN A 138 -8.69 11.64 15.78
C ASN A 138 -7.57 12.20 16.65
N GLN A 139 -6.43 12.47 16.02
CA GLN A 139 -5.31 13.12 16.67
C GLN A 139 -4.62 14.08 15.70
N ASN A 140 -4.07 15.16 16.24
CA ASN A 140 -3.35 16.17 15.48
C ASN A 140 -2.03 16.46 16.20
N VAL A 141 -0.91 16.05 15.60
CA VAL A 141 0.41 16.05 16.24
C VAL A 141 1.44 16.69 15.33
N ARG A 142 2.46 17.32 15.91
CA ARG A 142 3.63 17.83 15.19
C ARG A 142 4.81 16.88 15.37
N PHE A 143 5.46 16.54 14.28
CA PHE A 143 6.61 15.64 14.24
C PHE A 143 7.85 16.34 13.67
N SER A 144 9.02 15.98 14.16
CA SER A 144 10.32 16.44 13.62
C SER A 144 10.76 15.52 12.48
N SER A 145 11.45 16.07 11.48
CA SER A 145 11.93 15.31 10.32
C SER A 145 13.19 14.49 10.58
N THR A 146 13.88 14.71 11.69
CA THR A 146 15.13 14.01 12.03
C THR A 146 14.92 12.65 12.66
N ASP A 147 13.71 12.39 13.17
CA ASP A 147 13.45 11.27 14.05
C ASP A 147 12.52 10.26 13.38
N LEU A 148 12.70 8.98 13.72
CA LEU A 148 11.66 7.99 13.51
C LEU A 148 10.53 8.29 14.48
N ASN A 149 9.37 8.64 13.94
CA ASN A 149 8.19 8.99 14.71
C ASN A 149 7.24 7.81 14.80
N GLU A 150 6.47 7.77 15.89
CA GLU A 150 5.47 6.74 16.12
C GLU A 150 4.14 7.35 16.53
N ILE A 151 3.04 6.74 16.11
CA ILE A 151 1.69 7.05 16.57
C ILE A 151 0.91 5.76 16.77
N ALA A 152 0.25 5.63 17.93
CA ALA A 152 -0.65 4.52 18.22
C ALA A 152 -2.08 4.92 17.84
N ILE A 153 -2.64 4.25 16.84
CA ILE A 153 -4.00 4.47 16.35
C ILE A 153 -4.87 3.33 16.83
N PRO A 154 -5.97 3.58 17.56
CA PRO A 154 -6.85 2.50 18.02
C PRO A 154 -7.44 1.75 16.83
N LEU A 155 -7.41 0.42 16.88
CA LEU A 155 -8.11 -0.44 15.92
C LEU A 155 -9.50 -0.76 16.48
N GLY A 156 -10.54 -0.45 15.70
CA GLY A 156 -11.93 -0.65 16.10
C GLY A 156 -12.39 -2.10 16.01
N ASN A 157 -13.43 -2.44 16.76
CA ASN A 157 -13.75 -3.83 17.10
C ASN A 157 -14.70 -4.54 16.12
N ALA A 158 -15.12 -3.90 15.01
CA ALA A 158 -16.39 -4.29 14.35
C ALA A 158 -16.30 -4.78 12.90
N SER A 159 -15.20 -4.55 12.16
CA SER A 159 -15.24 -4.71 10.70
C SER A 159 -14.12 -5.53 10.07
N GLY A 160 -13.27 -6.23 10.83
CA GLY A 160 -12.13 -7.02 10.31
C GLY A 160 -11.06 -6.21 9.55
N ARG A 161 -11.34 -4.93 9.31
CA ARG A 161 -10.50 -3.93 8.69
C ARG A 161 -10.91 -2.54 9.17
N GLN A 162 -9.99 -1.60 9.06
CA GLN A 162 -10.22 -0.19 9.40
C GLN A 162 -9.52 0.72 8.39
N GLU A 163 -10.22 1.74 7.92
CA GLU A 163 -9.62 2.82 7.15
C GLU A 163 -9.12 3.92 8.10
N ILE A 164 -7.85 4.28 7.95
CA ILE A 164 -7.18 5.39 8.61
C ILE A 164 -6.99 6.48 7.58
N THR A 165 -7.48 7.69 7.88
CA THR A 165 -7.22 8.87 7.07
C THR A 165 -6.05 9.65 7.67
N LEU A 166 -5.13 10.07 6.79
CA LEU A 166 -3.97 10.87 7.11
C LEU A 166 -4.04 12.18 6.34
N THR A 167 -3.86 13.31 7.01
CA THR A 167 -3.73 14.63 6.39
C THR A 167 -2.47 15.31 6.88
N VAL A 168 -1.64 15.76 5.94
CA VAL A 168 -0.40 16.50 6.17
C VAL A 168 -0.51 17.86 5.46
N PRO A 169 -1.04 18.90 6.14
CA PRO A 169 -1.29 20.20 5.50
C PRO A 169 -0.04 20.89 4.98
N GLU A 170 1.12 20.57 5.55
CA GLU A 170 2.42 21.16 5.22
C GLU A 170 3.23 20.30 4.24
N ALA A 171 2.62 19.25 3.68
CA ALA A 171 3.24 18.43 2.65
C ALA A 171 3.66 19.30 1.47
N ILE A 172 4.88 19.06 0.99
CA ILE A 172 5.52 19.89 -0.03
C ILE A 172 6.55 19.04 -0.76
N SER A 173 6.88 19.41 -1.99
CA SER A 173 7.94 18.71 -2.72
C SER A 173 9.34 19.17 -2.29
N PRO A 174 10.33 18.26 -2.31
CA PRO A 174 11.73 18.62 -2.17
C PRO A 174 12.17 19.69 -3.18
N GLU A 175 11.64 19.66 -4.39
CA GLU A 175 11.84 20.70 -5.40
C GLU A 175 11.41 22.09 -4.92
N LYS A 176 10.18 22.22 -4.44
CA LYS A 176 9.65 23.52 -3.98
C LYS A 176 10.34 24.02 -2.72
N LEU A 177 10.75 23.10 -1.84
CA LEU A 177 11.31 23.45 -0.53
C LEU A 177 12.82 23.70 -0.56
N LEU A 178 13.56 22.94 -1.38
CA LEU A 178 15.02 22.88 -1.37
C LEU A 178 15.65 23.07 -2.76
N GLY A 179 14.87 23.14 -3.84
CA GLY A 179 15.38 23.14 -5.21
C GLY A 179 15.94 21.78 -5.67
N ALA A 180 15.55 20.68 -4.99
CA ALA A 180 15.95 19.32 -5.34
C ALA A 180 15.15 18.80 -6.56
N PRO A 181 15.62 17.76 -7.28
CA PRO A 181 14.93 17.27 -8.48
C PRO A 181 13.61 16.52 -8.22
N ASP A 182 13.32 16.15 -6.96
CA ASP A 182 12.09 15.42 -6.63
C ASP A 182 10.89 16.38 -6.54
N SER A 183 10.00 16.28 -7.53
CA SER A 183 8.79 17.10 -7.67
C SER A 183 7.57 16.54 -6.93
N ARG A 184 7.67 15.35 -6.32
CA ARG A 184 6.55 14.72 -5.61
C ARG A 184 6.21 15.50 -4.34
N GLU A 185 4.93 15.73 -4.08
CA GLU A 185 4.48 16.25 -2.78
C GLU A 185 4.64 15.16 -1.72
N LEU A 186 5.48 15.40 -0.71
CA LEU A 186 5.80 14.42 0.33
C LEU A 186 5.18 14.82 1.68
N GLY A 187 4.39 13.92 2.25
CA GLY A 187 3.84 14.02 3.61
C GLY A 187 4.67 13.19 4.59
N ILE A 188 4.17 12.00 4.94
CA ILE A 188 4.89 11.02 5.76
C ILE A 188 5.52 9.93 4.89
N ALA A 189 6.69 9.42 5.29
CA ALA A 189 7.26 8.18 4.79
C ALA A 189 6.95 7.07 5.78
N LEU A 190 5.94 6.26 5.48
CA LEU A 190 5.58 5.11 6.30
C LEU A 190 6.56 3.98 6.04
N GLN A 191 7.10 3.39 7.11
CA GLN A 191 8.11 2.33 7.04
C GLN A 191 7.58 1.00 7.59
N ARG A 192 6.82 1.05 8.68
CA ARG A 192 6.38 -0.15 9.39
C ARG A 192 5.10 0.10 10.17
N ILE A 193 4.32 -0.95 10.37
CA ILE A 193 3.14 -0.94 11.24
C ILE A 193 3.21 -2.13 12.18
N GLU A 194 3.13 -1.87 13.48
CA GLU A 194 3.11 -2.91 14.51
C GLU A 194 1.72 -3.01 15.14
N LEU A 195 1.39 -4.20 15.64
CA LEU A 195 0.20 -4.41 16.46
C LEU A 195 0.60 -4.33 17.94
N SER A 196 -0.03 -3.43 18.68
CA SER A 196 0.09 -3.37 20.14
C SER A 196 -1.25 -3.74 20.77
N ILE A 197 -1.22 -4.67 21.71
CA ILE A 197 -2.37 -5.12 22.47
C ILE A 197 -2.24 -4.58 23.90
N LYS A 198 -3.32 -4.01 24.44
CA LYS A 198 -3.37 -3.50 25.82
C LYS A 198 -4.56 -4.06 26.58
#